data_AF-A0A831PL42-F1
#
_entry.id   AF-A0A831PL42-F1
#
_cell.length_a   1.000
_cell.length_b   1.000
_cell.length_c   1.000
_cell.angle_alpha   90.00
_cell.angle_beta   90.00
_cell.angle_gamma   90.00
#
_symmetry.space_group_name_H-M   'P 1'
#
loop_
_entity.id
_entity.type
_entity.pdbx_description
1 polymer ?
#
loop_
_entity_poly.entity_id
_entity_poly.type
_entity_poly.pdbx_seq_one_letter_code
_entity_poly.pdbx_strand_id
1 'polypeptide(L)'
;MSLRYFYEENPELHVIAAGLLLEFALKGISFPVGRIQIIHMNPMTFREFLAARGNELLAEQIKKPESKLPEIVINKINHELLNYCIVGGMPECVNTFISTGGFIDVLQVQSDLISTFRQDFAKYSGHSDKRCLNTVLSSVAKKSGEQIKYSRLSEDFTNPTIKKAFDYWKWPGCSRGFERPHHPGSRLVQALRKKYSKPFFSTLV
;
A
#
# COMPACT_ATOMS: atom_id res chain seq x y z
N MET A 1 -26.83 -17.34 1.07
CA MET A 1 -26.90 -18.81 0.92
C MET A 1 -26.19 -19.37 -0.33
N SER A 2 -25.56 -18.56 -1.21
CA SER A 2 -25.03 -19.06 -2.49
C SER A 2 -23.66 -19.76 -2.42
N LEU A 3 -22.71 -19.30 -1.61
CA LEU A 3 -21.34 -19.88 -1.58
C LEU A 3 -21.28 -21.30 -0.98
N ARG A 4 -22.21 -21.62 -0.07
CA ARG A 4 -22.30 -22.96 0.54
C ARG A 4 -22.70 -24.03 -0.48
N TYR A 5 -23.59 -23.69 -1.41
CA TYR A 5 -24.04 -24.58 -2.47
C TYR A 5 -22.89 -25.07 -3.34
N PHE A 6 -21.97 -24.17 -3.75
CA PHE A 6 -20.82 -24.56 -4.56
C PHE A 6 -19.88 -25.53 -3.83
N TYR A 7 -19.74 -25.39 -2.51
CA TYR A 7 -18.91 -26.31 -1.73
C TYR A 7 -19.57 -27.68 -1.50
N GLU A 8 -20.89 -27.73 -1.26
CA GLU A 8 -21.60 -28.96 -0.88
C GLU A 8 -22.15 -29.74 -2.07
N GLU A 9 -22.66 -29.06 -3.10
CA GLU A 9 -23.38 -29.69 -4.22
C GLU A 9 -22.59 -29.70 -5.54
N ASN A 10 -21.54 -28.89 -5.69
CA ASN A 10 -20.74 -28.80 -6.92
C ASN A 10 -19.22 -28.59 -6.65
N PRO A 11 -18.53 -29.56 -6.02
CA PRO A 11 -17.12 -29.41 -5.62
C PRO A 11 -16.13 -29.25 -6.78
N GLU A 12 -16.53 -29.63 -8.01
CA GLU A 12 -15.75 -29.46 -9.24
C GLU A 12 -15.57 -27.97 -9.63
N LEU A 13 -16.42 -27.06 -9.12
CA LEU A 13 -16.36 -25.63 -9.45
C LEU A 13 -15.59 -24.84 -8.39
N HIS A 14 -14.40 -24.38 -8.75
CA HIS A 14 -13.61 -23.47 -7.92
C HIS A 14 -14.15 -22.04 -7.99
N VAL A 15 -14.55 -21.49 -6.83
CA VAL A 15 -15.04 -20.11 -6.71
C VAL A 15 -13.96 -19.24 -6.07
N ILE A 16 -13.56 -18.17 -6.76
CA ILE A 16 -12.62 -17.16 -6.24
C ILE A 16 -13.38 -15.84 -6.10
N ALA A 17 -13.38 -15.29 -4.89
CA ALA A 17 -13.90 -13.94 -4.62
C ALA A 17 -12.72 -13.01 -4.32
N ALA A 18 -12.65 -11.88 -5.03
CA ALA A 18 -11.64 -10.84 -4.82
C ALA A 18 -12.31 -9.51 -4.49
N GLY A 19 -11.73 -8.77 -3.55
CA GLY A 19 -12.22 -7.46 -3.19
C GLY A 19 -11.44 -6.87 -2.04
N LEU A 20 -11.19 -5.56 -2.11
CA LEU A 20 -10.40 -4.83 -1.11
C LEU A 20 -11.05 -4.86 0.30
N LEU A 21 -12.37 -5.10 0.35
CA LEU A 21 -13.20 -5.09 1.55
C LEU A 21 -13.97 -6.39 1.76
N LEU A 22 -13.47 -7.50 1.21
CA LEU A 22 -14.14 -8.79 1.28
C LEU A 22 -14.53 -9.15 2.73
N GLU A 23 -13.64 -8.90 3.68
CA GLU A 23 -13.89 -9.19 5.10
C GLU A 23 -14.98 -8.30 5.73
N PHE A 24 -15.16 -7.07 5.24
CA PHE A 24 -16.26 -6.22 5.68
C PHE A 24 -17.60 -6.69 5.11
N ALA A 25 -17.64 -7.06 3.83
CA ALA A 25 -18.81 -7.67 3.22
C ALA A 25 -19.23 -8.97 3.94
N LEU A 26 -18.27 -9.67 4.55
CA LEU A 26 -18.48 -10.92 5.27
C LEU A 26 -18.80 -10.75 6.77
N LYS A 27 -18.67 -9.55 7.36
CA LYS A 27 -18.88 -9.32 8.82
C LYS A 27 -20.29 -9.63 9.34
N GLY A 28 -21.29 -9.65 8.46
CA GLY A 28 -22.68 -9.95 8.80
C GLY A 28 -23.11 -11.40 8.53
N ILE A 29 -22.18 -12.26 8.09
CA ILE A 29 -22.47 -13.62 7.64
C ILE A 29 -21.74 -14.59 8.57
N SER A 30 -22.38 -15.71 8.93
CA SER A 30 -21.69 -16.82 9.59
C SER A 30 -20.48 -17.23 8.74
N PHE A 31 -19.28 -17.02 9.28
CA PHE A 31 -18.05 -17.30 8.57
C PHE A 31 -17.83 -18.83 8.53
N PRO A 32 -17.81 -19.46 7.35
CA PRO A 32 -17.73 -20.92 7.26
C PRO A 32 -16.30 -21.38 7.54
N VAL A 33 -16.04 -21.67 8.82
CA VAL A 33 -14.74 -22.14 9.32
C VAL A 33 -14.34 -23.43 8.60
N GLY A 34 -13.10 -23.48 8.10
CA GLY A 34 -12.53 -24.64 7.42
C GLY A 34 -12.94 -24.84 5.96
N ARG A 35 -13.78 -23.97 5.38
CA ARG A 35 -14.28 -24.07 3.99
C ARG A 35 -13.82 -22.94 3.07
N ILE A 36 -13.10 -21.96 3.61
CA ILE A 36 -12.57 -20.82 2.87
C ILE A 36 -11.06 -20.77 3.05
N GLN A 37 -10.34 -20.52 1.96
CA GLN A 37 -8.95 -20.13 1.97
C GLN A 37 -8.85 -18.64 1.65
N ILE A 38 -8.12 -17.89 2.46
CA ILE A 38 -7.87 -16.46 2.25
C ILE A 38 -6.43 -16.29 1.77
N ILE A 39 -6.27 -15.61 0.64
CA ILE A 39 -4.97 -15.23 0.10
C ILE A 39 -4.88 -13.70 0.15
N HIS A 40 -3.86 -13.19 0.85
CA HIS A 40 -3.61 -11.76 0.92
C HIS A 40 -2.60 -11.34 -0.16
N MET A 41 -3.03 -10.46 -1.06
CA MET A 41 -2.16 -9.81 -2.03
C MET A 41 -1.74 -8.45 -1.51
N ASN A 42 -0.43 -8.15 -1.61
CA ASN A 42 0.14 -6.88 -1.19
C ASN A 42 0.71 -6.14 -2.41
N PRO A 43 0.94 -4.82 -2.31
CA PRO A 43 1.74 -4.11 -3.29
C PRO A 43 3.12 -4.76 -3.47
N MET A 44 3.64 -4.70 -4.68
CA MET A 44 4.98 -5.16 -5.03
C MET A 44 6.02 -4.50 -4.14
N THR A 45 6.95 -5.30 -3.63
CA THR A 45 8.16 -4.84 -2.95
C THR A 45 9.11 -4.17 -3.93
N PHE A 46 10.08 -3.40 -3.42
CA PHE A 46 11.13 -2.81 -4.27
C PHE A 46 11.88 -3.85 -5.11
N ARG A 47 12.06 -5.07 -4.58
CA ARG A 47 12.68 -6.17 -5.31
C ARG A 47 11.82 -6.65 -6.48
N GLU A 48 10.52 -6.82 -6.25
CA GLU A 48 9.57 -7.20 -7.30
C GLU A 48 9.43 -6.09 -8.35
N PHE A 49 9.48 -4.83 -7.94
CA PHE A 49 9.54 -3.68 -8.86
C PHE A 49 10.78 -3.74 -9.76
N LEU A 50 11.97 -4.00 -9.19
CA LEU A 50 13.20 -4.16 -9.97
C LEU A 50 13.11 -5.34 -10.94
N ALA A 51 12.55 -6.47 -10.52
CA ALA A 51 12.32 -7.62 -11.38
C ALA A 51 11.36 -7.28 -12.53
N ALA A 52 10.23 -6.61 -12.25
CA ALA A 52 9.28 -6.16 -13.26
C ALA A 52 9.90 -5.16 -14.26
N ARG A 53 10.90 -4.38 -13.83
CA ARG A 53 11.69 -3.47 -14.68
C ARG A 53 12.78 -4.18 -15.50
N GLY A 54 12.91 -5.51 -15.43
CA GLY A 54 13.96 -6.28 -16.11
C GLY A 54 15.34 -6.16 -15.44
N ASN A 55 15.41 -5.67 -14.19
CA ASN A 55 16.65 -5.51 -13.43
C ASN A 55 16.84 -6.67 -12.42
N GLU A 56 16.67 -7.91 -12.85
CA GLU A 56 16.74 -9.12 -12.00
C GLU A 56 18.09 -9.27 -11.31
N LEU A 57 19.18 -8.97 -12.02
CA LEU A 57 20.53 -8.98 -11.44
C LEU A 57 20.66 -8.01 -10.26
N LEU A 58 20.05 -6.81 -10.33
CA LEU A 58 20.05 -5.87 -9.21
C LEU A 58 19.19 -6.36 -8.05
N ALA A 59 18.04 -6.96 -8.35
CA ALA A 59 17.17 -7.57 -7.34
C ALA A 59 17.90 -8.67 -6.55
N GLU A 60 18.76 -9.46 -7.20
CA GLU A 60 19.57 -10.49 -6.53
C GLU A 60 20.78 -9.92 -5.77
N GLN A 61 21.38 -8.82 -6.22
CA GLN A 61 22.45 -8.13 -5.47
C GLN A 61 21.92 -7.55 -4.15
N ILE A 62 20.68 -7.06 -4.11
CA ILE A 62 20.06 -6.52 -2.89
C ILE A 62 19.87 -7.59 -1.81
N LYS A 63 19.79 -8.88 -2.16
CA LYS A 63 19.72 -9.97 -1.16
C LYS A 63 21.01 -10.18 -0.38
N LYS A 64 22.15 -9.68 -0.86
CA LYS A 64 23.46 -9.97 -0.28
C LYS A 64 23.87 -8.82 0.65
N PRO A 65 23.65 -8.95 1.99
CA PRO A 65 23.90 -7.86 2.93
C PRO A 65 25.38 -7.44 3.07
N GLU A 66 26.33 -8.29 2.64
CA GLU A 66 27.75 -8.13 2.96
C GLU A 66 28.65 -7.77 1.77
N SER A 67 28.12 -7.68 0.56
CA SER A 67 28.93 -7.28 -0.59
C SER A 67 29.12 -5.77 -0.64
N LYS A 68 30.38 -5.30 -0.59
CA LYS A 68 30.74 -3.95 -1.04
C LYS A 68 30.35 -3.84 -2.51
N LEU A 69 29.21 -3.21 -2.79
CA LEU A 69 28.74 -2.99 -4.15
C LEU A 69 29.59 -1.89 -4.81
N PRO A 70 29.92 -2.03 -6.11
CA PRO A 70 30.53 -0.95 -6.86
C PRO A 70 29.65 0.31 -6.84
N GLU A 71 30.26 1.49 -6.87
CA GLU A 71 29.54 2.77 -6.81
C GLU A 71 28.52 2.93 -7.94
N ILE A 72 28.83 2.42 -9.13
CA ILE A 72 27.91 2.37 -10.28
C ILE A 72 26.62 1.61 -9.95
N VAL A 73 26.73 0.48 -9.24
CA VAL A 73 25.58 -0.33 -8.82
C VAL A 73 24.77 0.39 -7.76
N ILE A 74 25.43 1.03 -6.79
CA ILE A 74 24.78 1.84 -5.75
C ILE A 74 23.99 2.99 -6.38
N ASN A 75 24.58 3.70 -7.35
CA ASN A 75 23.92 4.81 -8.05
C ASN A 75 22.70 4.32 -8.83
N LYS A 76 22.79 3.17 -9.50
CA LYS A 76 21.64 2.57 -10.21
C LYS A 76 20.54 2.15 -9.24
N ILE A 77 20.88 1.54 -8.10
CA ILE A 77 19.89 1.19 -7.05
C ILE A 77 19.22 2.44 -6.51
N ASN A 78 19.97 3.51 -6.22
CA ASN A 78 19.41 4.77 -5.74
C ASN A 78 18.45 5.40 -6.77
N HIS A 79 18.81 5.35 -8.05
CA HIS A 79 17.94 5.83 -9.13
C HIS A 79 16.62 5.05 -9.19
N GLU A 80 16.67 3.72 -9.20
CA GLU A 80 15.45 2.90 -9.20
C GLU A 80 14.65 3.03 -7.91
N LEU A 81 15.31 3.25 -6.77
CA LEU A 81 14.64 3.48 -5.50
C LEU A 81 13.86 4.81 -5.51
N LEU A 82 14.41 5.86 -6.13
CA LEU A 82 13.68 7.11 -6.33
C LEU A 82 12.47 6.90 -7.25
N ASN A 83 12.62 6.15 -8.35
CA ASN A 83 11.50 5.79 -9.21
C ASN A 83 10.41 5.05 -8.43
N TYR A 84 10.80 4.05 -7.65
CA TYR A 84 9.87 3.29 -6.81
C TYR A 84 9.18 4.14 -5.74
N CYS A 85 9.86 5.15 -5.17
CA CYS A 85 9.22 6.09 -4.24
C CYS A 85 8.15 6.95 -4.91
N ILE A 86 8.26 7.25 -6.21
CA ILE A 86 7.25 8.00 -6.97
C ILE A 86 6.11 7.06 -7.43
N VAL A 87 6.47 5.94 -8.05
CA VAL A 87 5.53 5.01 -8.68
C VAL A 87 4.76 4.19 -7.64
N GLY A 88 5.44 3.83 -6.55
CA GLY A 88 4.95 2.91 -5.53
C GLY A 88 5.01 1.44 -5.98
N GLY A 89 4.42 0.57 -5.15
CA GLY A 89 4.34 -0.87 -5.40
C GLY A 89 3.02 -1.33 -6.01
N MET A 90 2.10 -0.42 -6.35
CA MET A 90 0.80 -0.85 -6.87
C MET A 90 0.97 -1.43 -8.28
N PRO A 91 0.52 -2.67 -8.57
CA PRO A 91 0.78 -3.34 -9.85
C PRO A 91 0.38 -2.53 -11.08
N GLU A 92 -0.76 -1.84 -11.03
CA GLU A 92 -1.25 -0.99 -12.11
C GLU A 92 -0.33 0.21 -12.37
N CYS A 93 0.13 0.88 -11.31
CA CYS A 93 1.10 1.98 -11.41
C CYS A 93 2.44 1.49 -11.99
N VAL A 94 2.93 0.33 -11.52
CA VAL A 94 4.19 -0.26 -12.02
C VAL A 94 4.07 -0.63 -13.50
N ASN A 95 2.96 -1.27 -13.90
CA ASN A 95 2.71 -1.63 -15.29
C ASN A 95 2.62 -0.39 -16.21
N THR A 96 1.94 0.65 -15.74
CA THR A 96 1.83 1.93 -16.46
C THR A 96 3.20 2.56 -16.63
N PHE A 97 4.01 2.62 -15.56
CA PHE A 97 5.37 3.15 -15.63
C PHE A 97 6.28 2.38 -16.59
N ILE A 98 6.16 1.05 -16.64
CA ILE A 98 6.92 0.21 -17.57
C ILE A 98 6.48 0.47 -19.01
N SER A 99 5.19 0.64 -19.24
CA SER A 99 4.60 0.76 -20.58
C SER A 99 4.82 2.15 -21.20
N THR A 100 4.64 3.22 -20.42
CA THR A 100 4.72 4.60 -20.93
C THR A 100 6.06 5.28 -20.65
N GLY A 101 6.79 4.81 -19.62
CA GLY A 101 8.02 5.46 -19.15
C GLY A 101 7.81 6.82 -18.48
N GLY A 102 6.57 7.29 -18.37
CA GLY A 102 6.21 8.63 -17.90
C GLY A 102 5.65 8.63 -16.48
N PHE A 103 6.09 9.57 -15.65
CA PHE A 103 5.52 9.77 -14.31
C PHE A 103 4.12 10.40 -14.34
N ILE A 104 3.79 11.16 -15.39
CA ILE A 104 2.49 11.84 -15.51
C ILE A 104 1.35 10.82 -15.58
N ASP A 105 1.51 9.78 -16.41
CA ASP A 105 0.50 8.72 -16.54
C ASP A 105 0.31 7.95 -15.24
N VAL A 106 1.41 7.71 -14.52
CA VAL A 106 1.38 7.06 -13.21
C VAL A 106 0.63 7.91 -12.18
N LEU A 107 0.86 9.22 -12.17
CA LEU A 107 0.15 10.14 -11.28
C LEU A 107 -1.35 10.17 -11.57
N GLN A 108 -1.74 10.08 -12.85
CA GLN A 108 -3.14 9.99 -13.24
C GLN A 108 -3.79 8.71 -12.69
N VAL A 109 -3.15 7.55 -12.89
CA VAL A 109 -3.60 6.26 -12.34
C VAL A 109 -3.71 6.32 -10.82
N GLN A 110 -2.70 6.88 -10.14
CA GLN A 110 -2.74 7.05 -8.68
C GLN A 110 -3.91 7.95 -8.24
N SER A 111 -4.18 9.04 -8.95
CA SER A 111 -5.30 9.94 -8.67
C SER A 111 -6.65 9.23 -8.81
N ASP A 112 -6.83 8.46 -9.88
CA ASP A 112 -8.05 7.71 -10.16
C ASP A 112 -8.30 6.61 -9.12
N LEU A 113 -7.24 5.92 -8.70
CA LEU A 113 -7.28 4.95 -7.61
C LEU A 113 -7.66 5.60 -6.27
N ILE A 114 -7.05 6.74 -5.92
CA ILE A 114 -7.37 7.47 -4.70
C ILE A 114 -8.83 7.95 -4.72
N SER A 115 -9.31 8.45 -5.86
CA SER A 115 -10.70 8.89 -6.05
C SER A 115 -11.68 7.73 -5.83
N THR A 116 -11.42 6.59 -6.48
CA THR A 116 -12.24 5.38 -6.34
C THR A 116 -12.24 4.86 -4.90
N PHE A 117 -11.08 4.88 -4.25
CA PHE A 117 -10.95 4.49 -2.85
C PHE A 117 -11.76 5.39 -1.91
N ARG A 118 -11.74 6.72 -2.14
CA ARG A 118 -12.54 7.69 -1.38
C ARG A 118 -14.05 7.52 -1.61
N GLN A 119 -14.47 7.17 -2.82
CA GLN A 119 -15.87 6.86 -3.12
C GLN A 119 -16.32 5.62 -2.33
N ASP A 120 -15.45 4.62 -2.20
CA ASP A 120 -15.75 3.42 -1.43
C ASP A 120 -15.94 3.70 0.07
N PHE A 121 -15.40 4.80 0.62
CA PHE A 121 -15.75 5.27 1.98
C PHE A 121 -17.23 5.50 2.19
N ALA A 122 -18.00 5.70 1.12
CA ALA A 122 -19.43 5.83 1.22
C ALA A 122 -20.10 4.59 1.85
N LYS A 123 -19.54 3.39 1.62
CA LYS A 123 -20.02 2.11 2.17
C LYS A 123 -19.79 1.98 3.69
N TYR A 124 -19.04 2.91 4.30
CA TYR A 124 -18.65 2.88 5.71
C TYR A 124 -19.44 3.84 6.59
N SER A 125 -20.48 4.50 6.05
CA SER A 125 -21.27 5.53 6.75
C SER A 125 -21.87 5.10 8.09
N GLY A 126 -21.99 3.79 8.36
CA GLY A 126 -22.46 3.26 9.65
C GLY A 126 -21.38 3.04 10.72
N HIS A 127 -20.10 3.13 10.36
CA HIS A 127 -18.99 2.65 11.20
C HIS A 127 -17.99 3.74 11.60
N SER A 128 -17.80 4.75 10.75
CA SER A 128 -16.94 5.92 10.97
C SER A 128 -17.40 7.12 10.14
N ASP A 129 -17.09 8.34 10.57
CA ASP A 129 -17.39 9.55 9.80
C ASP A 129 -16.53 9.59 8.53
N LYS A 130 -17.18 9.73 7.36
CA LYS A 130 -16.51 9.84 6.05
C LYS A 130 -15.53 11.02 5.99
N ARG A 131 -15.88 12.15 6.61
CA ARG A 131 -15.01 13.33 6.69
C ARG A 131 -13.76 12.99 7.49
N CYS A 132 -13.91 12.30 8.62
CA CYS A 132 -12.79 11.85 9.43
C CYS A 132 -11.89 10.88 8.66
N LEU A 133 -12.45 9.90 7.94
CA LEU A 133 -11.67 8.96 7.11
C LEU A 133 -10.86 9.68 6.03
N ASN A 134 -11.46 10.64 5.33
CA ASN A 134 -10.77 11.44 4.31
C ASN A 134 -9.67 12.33 4.89
N THR A 135 -9.93 12.98 6.02
CA THR A 135 -8.95 13.82 6.70
C THR A 135 -7.77 12.97 7.20
N VAL A 136 -8.05 11.83 7.83
CA VAL A 136 -7.02 10.90 8.29
C VAL A 136 -6.17 10.39 7.13
N LEU A 137 -6.77 9.96 6.02
CA LEU A 137 -6.03 9.54 4.81
C LEU A 137 -5.04 10.60 4.34
N SER A 138 -5.55 11.82 4.15
CA SER A 138 -4.77 12.92 3.60
C SER A 138 -3.66 13.34 4.57
N SER A 139 -3.95 13.37 5.86
CA SER A 139 -2.98 13.66 6.91
C SER A 139 -1.90 12.59 7.06
N VAL A 140 -2.25 11.31 6.92
CA VAL A 140 -1.29 10.20 6.97
C VAL A 140 -0.35 10.26 5.77
N ALA A 141 -0.89 10.49 4.57
CA ALA A 141 -0.08 10.63 3.36
C ALA A 141 0.93 11.79 3.49
N LYS A 142 0.47 12.96 3.94
CA LYS A 142 1.33 14.14 4.17
C LYS A 142 2.42 13.92 5.23
N LYS A 143 2.16 13.07 6.23
CA LYS A 143 3.05 12.80 7.36
C LYS A 143 3.80 11.48 7.23
N SER A 144 3.85 10.91 6.03
CA SER A 144 4.57 9.68 5.76
C SER A 144 6.06 9.83 6.12
N GLY A 145 6.59 8.87 6.89
CA GLY A 145 7.97 8.92 7.39
C GLY A 145 8.18 9.69 8.71
N GLU A 146 7.12 10.27 9.29
CA GLU A 146 7.14 10.87 10.62
C GLU A 146 6.43 9.98 11.66
N GLN A 147 6.67 10.25 12.94
CA GLN A 147 5.91 9.59 14.00
C GLN A 147 4.46 10.09 13.98
N ILE A 148 3.52 9.20 13.64
CA ILE A 148 2.09 9.50 13.72
C ILE A 148 1.67 9.68 15.17
N LYS A 149 1.07 10.84 15.47
CA LYS A 149 0.33 11.11 16.71
C LYS A 149 -1.12 11.39 16.34
N TYR A 150 -2.07 10.65 16.93
CA TYR A 150 -3.49 10.76 16.58
C TYR A 150 -4.06 12.17 16.75
N SER A 151 -3.64 12.88 17.79
CA SER A 151 -4.03 14.27 18.04
C SER A 151 -3.61 15.26 16.94
N ARG A 152 -2.69 14.86 16.06
CA ARG A 152 -2.22 15.68 14.93
C ARG A 152 -2.80 15.23 13.59
N LEU A 153 -3.65 14.19 13.54
CA LEU A 153 -4.22 13.72 12.28
C LEU A 153 -5.46 14.52 11.86
N SER A 154 -6.20 15.05 12.84
CA SER A 154 -7.30 15.99 12.62
C SER A 154 -7.54 16.80 13.90
N GLU A 155 -7.89 18.07 13.73
CA GLU A 155 -8.27 18.97 14.83
C GLU A 155 -9.79 18.97 15.05
N ASP A 156 -10.56 18.58 14.03
CA ASP A 156 -12.03 18.64 14.02
C ASP A 156 -12.71 17.41 14.66
N PHE A 157 -11.95 16.36 14.96
CA PHE A 157 -12.48 15.09 15.47
C PHE A 157 -11.83 14.68 16.80
N THR A 158 -12.59 13.95 17.62
CA THR A 158 -12.08 13.41 18.87
C THR A 158 -11.05 12.29 18.63
N ASN A 159 -10.09 12.14 19.54
CA ASN A 159 -9.06 11.08 19.47
C ASN A 159 -9.64 9.66 19.28
N PRO A 160 -10.74 9.24 19.97
CA PRO A 160 -11.36 7.95 19.72
C PRO A 160 -11.86 7.77 18.28
N THR A 161 -12.49 8.80 17.70
CA THR A 161 -12.97 8.77 16.30
C THR A 161 -11.80 8.69 15.32
N ILE A 162 -10.75 9.48 15.55
CA ILE A 162 -9.52 9.44 14.74
C ILE A 162 -8.85 8.08 14.83
N LYS A 163 -8.74 7.52 16.04
CA LYS A 163 -8.16 6.19 16.24
C LYS A 163 -8.97 5.13 15.50
N LYS A 164 -10.31 5.18 15.61
CA LYS A 164 -11.20 4.25 14.90
C LYS A 164 -11.02 4.37 13.39
N ALA A 165 -11.00 5.59 12.85
CA ALA A 165 -10.69 5.88 11.44
C ALA A 165 -9.33 5.34 11.02
N PHE A 166 -8.28 5.56 11.83
CA PHE A 166 -6.93 5.07 11.55
C PHE A 166 -6.81 3.55 11.64
N ASP A 167 -7.48 2.91 12.59
CA ASP A 167 -7.49 1.45 12.75
C ASP A 167 -8.18 0.78 11.55
N TYR A 168 -9.17 1.43 10.92
CA TYR A 168 -9.72 0.96 9.64
C TYR A 168 -8.66 0.93 8.52
N TRP A 169 -7.73 1.90 8.51
CA TRP A 169 -6.61 1.91 7.56
C TRP A 169 -5.52 0.91 7.90
N LYS A 170 -5.28 0.66 9.20
CA LYS A 170 -4.21 -0.22 9.66
C LYS A 170 -4.50 -1.70 9.41
N TRP A 171 -5.67 -2.04 8.89
CA TRP A 171 -6.09 -3.41 8.63
C TRP A 171 -5.05 -4.18 7.77
N PRO A 172 -4.82 -5.50 8.02
CA PRO A 172 -3.62 -6.23 7.58
C PRO A 172 -3.33 -6.21 6.07
N GLY A 173 -4.31 -5.90 5.23
CA GLY A 173 -4.14 -5.78 3.78
C GLY A 173 -3.56 -4.44 3.30
N CYS A 174 -3.57 -3.39 4.13
CA CYS A 174 -3.18 -2.04 3.73
C CYS A 174 -1.90 -1.51 4.44
N SER A 175 -1.45 -2.17 5.53
CA SER A 175 -0.50 -1.59 6.48
C SER A 175 0.96 -2.07 6.40
N ARG A 176 1.32 -3.04 5.54
CA ARG A 176 2.76 -3.33 5.30
C ARG A 176 3.53 -2.16 4.67
N GLY A 177 2.84 -1.13 4.16
CA GLY A 177 3.47 0.12 3.74
C GLY A 177 3.81 1.10 4.88
N PHE A 178 3.31 0.86 6.10
CA PHE A 178 3.45 1.79 7.23
C PHE A 178 4.19 1.22 8.45
N GLU A 179 4.51 -0.07 8.43
CA GLU A 179 5.40 -0.66 9.44
C GLU A 179 6.86 -0.36 9.11
N ARG A 180 7.61 0.06 10.14
CA ARG A 180 9.05 0.30 10.02
C ARG A 180 9.69 -0.90 9.31
N PRO A 181 10.52 -0.71 8.26
CA PRO A 181 11.39 -1.79 7.84
C PRO A 181 12.22 -2.23 9.05
N HIS A 182 12.09 -3.49 9.45
CA HIS A 182 12.67 -4.06 10.67
C HIS A 182 14.21 -4.16 10.62
N HIS A 183 14.85 -3.53 9.63
CA HIS A 183 16.30 -3.41 9.52
C HIS A 183 16.74 -1.97 9.85
N PRO A 184 17.13 -1.69 11.11
CA PRO A 184 17.65 -0.39 11.53
C PRO A 184 19.01 -0.02 10.88
N GLY A 185 19.58 -0.89 10.04
CA GLY A 185 20.95 -0.80 9.55
C GLY A 185 21.18 -0.22 8.14
N SER A 186 20.16 -0.03 7.29
CA SER A 186 20.44 0.47 5.94
C SER A 186 20.66 2.00 5.97
N ARG A 187 21.93 2.41 6.06
CA ARG A 187 22.38 3.81 5.95
C ARG A 187 21.78 4.54 4.73
N LEU A 188 21.43 3.80 3.68
CA LEU A 188 20.78 4.30 2.47
C LEU A 188 19.38 4.89 2.72
N VAL A 189 18.52 4.24 3.51
CA VAL A 189 17.17 4.74 3.81
C VAL A 189 17.23 5.99 4.70
N GLN A 190 18.19 6.04 5.64
CA GLN A 190 18.40 7.22 6.47
C GLN A 190 19.02 8.40 5.69
N ALA A 191 19.90 8.13 4.72
CA ALA A 191 20.50 9.14 3.86
C ALA A 191 19.47 9.76 2.89
N LEU A 192 18.60 8.94 2.30
CA LEU A 192 17.52 9.42 1.42
C LEU A 192 16.48 10.25 2.19
N ARG A 193 16.18 9.86 3.43
CA ARG A 193 15.32 10.63 4.35
C ARG A 193 15.86 12.03 4.63
N LYS A 194 17.17 12.21 4.78
CA LYS A 194 17.79 13.54 4.99
C LYS A 194 17.81 14.40 3.73
N LYS A 195 17.93 13.80 2.55
CA LYS A 195 18.17 14.52 1.29
C LYS A 195 16.89 14.87 0.52
N TYR A 196 15.82 14.08 0.64
CA TYR A 196 14.60 14.22 -0.18
C TYR A 196 13.29 14.43 0.61
N SER A 197 13.37 14.63 1.93
CA SER A 197 12.20 14.78 2.82
C SER A 197 11.33 16.02 2.56
N LYS A 198 11.83 17.06 1.90
CA LYS A 198 11.15 18.37 1.81
C LYS A 198 10.46 18.71 0.48
N PRO A 199 10.89 18.26 -0.72
CA PRO A 199 10.22 18.65 -1.96
C PRO A 199 9.11 17.68 -2.40
N PHE A 200 9.06 16.46 -1.86
CA PHE A 200 8.38 15.35 -2.53
C PHE A 200 6.85 15.29 -2.39
N PHE A 201 6.25 16.05 -1.48
CA PHE A 201 4.83 15.91 -1.13
C PHE A 201 4.01 17.21 -1.15
N SER A 202 4.58 18.36 -1.55
CA SER A 202 3.80 19.60 -1.69
C SER A 202 3.01 19.69 -3.01
N THR A 203 3.14 18.70 -3.90
CA THR A 203 2.51 18.72 -5.25
C THR A 203 1.36 17.72 -5.40
N LEU A 204 1.06 16.92 -4.36
CA LEU A 204 0.02 15.89 -4.40
C LEU A 204 -1.18 16.15 -3.47
N VAL A 205 -1.35 17.40 -3.00
CA VAL A 205 -2.58 17.86 -2.33
C VAL A 205 -2.96 19.24 -2.81
#